data_AF-A0AAY4CGT7-F1
#
_entry.id   AF-A0AAY4CGT7-F1
#
_cell.length_a   1.000
_cell.length_b   1.000
_cell.length_c   1.000
_cell.angle_alpha   90.00
_cell.angle_beta   90.00
_cell.angle_gamma   90.00
#
_symmetry.space_group_name_H-M   'P 1'
#
loop_
_entity.id
_entity.type
_entity.pdbx_description
1 polymer ?
#
loop_
_entity_poly.entity_id
_entity_poly.type
_entity_poly.pdbx_seq_one_letter_code
_entity_poly.pdbx_strand_id
1 'polypeptide(L)'
;MTITSLSCLSLSFSYTQILFVTLPSQHMLEFNLQSEKLILFSAKAPHIKILVDYFISELKKDSEYVVAERNFVTEDRNLLSFHKGDIIRLQPMDGLDSGQSYGCVVRKKVIFLEEQRKGTADFAGWRIRTDEG
;
A
#
# COMPACT_ATOMS: atom_id res chain seq x y z
N MET A 1 -23.58 18.91 -33.65
CA MET A 1 -23.47 18.52 -32.22
C MET A 1 -22.14 19.03 -31.71
N THR A 2 -22.15 20.24 -31.17
CA THR A 2 -21.00 20.90 -30.57
C THR A 2 -20.84 20.38 -29.15
N ILE A 3 -19.80 19.58 -28.89
CA ILE A 3 -19.30 19.41 -27.53
C ILE A 3 -18.48 20.67 -27.24
N THR A 4 -19.17 21.69 -26.76
CA THR A 4 -18.56 22.86 -26.12
C THR A 4 -17.67 22.37 -24.98
N SER A 5 -16.36 22.58 -25.14
CA SER A 5 -15.42 22.83 -24.04
C SER A 5 -15.60 21.91 -22.82
N LEU A 6 -15.05 20.70 -22.89
CA LEU A 6 -14.53 20.06 -21.68
C LEU A 6 -13.38 20.93 -21.21
N SER A 7 -13.73 21.92 -20.39
CA SER A 7 -12.80 22.69 -19.59
C SER A 7 -11.81 21.71 -18.99
N CYS A 8 -10.53 22.00 -19.23
CA CYS A 8 -9.38 21.32 -18.68
C CYS A 8 -9.53 21.21 -17.16
N LEU A 9 -10.18 20.15 -16.68
CA LEU A 9 -10.05 19.68 -15.32
C LEU A 9 -8.67 19.00 -15.30
N SER A 10 -7.63 19.78 -15.00
CA SER A 10 -6.32 19.21 -14.66
C SER A 10 -6.45 18.54 -13.28
N LEU A 11 -7.18 17.43 -13.23
CA LEU A 11 -7.25 16.55 -12.09
C LEU A 11 -5.90 15.83 -12.02
N SER A 12 -5.04 16.27 -11.09
CA SER A 12 -3.78 15.61 -10.80
C SER A 12 -4.01 14.63 -9.65
N PHE A 13 -3.89 13.34 -9.93
CA PHE A 13 -3.91 12.29 -8.91
C PHE A 13 -2.50 11.73 -8.75
N SER A 14 -2.08 11.57 -7.50
CA SER A 14 -0.82 10.90 -7.19
C SER A 14 -1.00 9.39 -7.30
N TYR A 15 0.03 8.66 -7.78
CA TYR A 15 0.04 7.20 -7.77
C TYR A 15 -0.14 6.61 -6.36
N THR A 16 0.22 7.35 -5.31
CA THR A 16 0.02 6.94 -3.92
C THR A 16 -1.45 6.85 -3.51
N GLN A 17 -2.35 7.47 -4.27
CA GLN A 17 -3.79 7.42 -4.02
C GLN A 17 -4.48 6.25 -4.73
N ILE A 18 -3.82 5.63 -5.71
CA ILE A 18 -4.40 4.55 -6.52
C ILE A 18 -4.20 3.22 -5.77
N LEU A 19 -5.31 2.57 -5.39
CA LEU A 19 -5.29 1.24 -4.80
C LEU A 19 -5.11 0.18 -5.90
N PHE A 20 -5.99 0.22 -6.90
CA PHE A 20 -5.93 -0.63 -8.08
C PHE A 20 -6.75 -0.03 -9.23
N VAL A 21 -6.48 -0.50 -10.45
CA VAL A 21 -7.21 -0.11 -11.67
C VAL A 21 -7.85 -1.33 -12.30
N THR A 22 -9.15 -1.25 -12.60
CA THR A 22 -9.87 -2.27 -13.35
C THR A 22 -10.23 -1.76 -14.75
N LEU A 23 -10.47 -2.71 -15.66
CA LEU A 23 -11.00 -2.46 -17.00
C LEU A 23 -12.36 -3.14 -17.12
N PRO A 24 -13.46 -2.50 -16.67
CA PRO A 24 -14.79 -3.09 -16.80
C PRO A 24 -15.21 -3.30 -18.27
N SER A 25 -14.66 -2.51 -19.20
CA SER A 25 -14.86 -2.69 -20.64
C SER A 25 -13.64 -2.20 -21.44
N GLN A 26 -13.64 -2.46 -22.76
CA GLN A 26 -12.52 -2.08 -23.65
C GLN A 26 -12.19 -0.58 -23.64
N HIS A 27 -13.14 0.26 -23.26
CA HIS A 27 -12.97 1.71 -23.26
C HIS A 27 -13.17 2.34 -21.89
N MET A 28 -13.35 1.54 -20.84
CA MET A 28 -13.63 2.04 -19.49
C MET A 28 -12.52 1.62 -18.54
N LEU A 29 -11.93 2.59 -17.87
CA LEU A 29 -11.04 2.41 -16.73
C LEU A 29 -11.78 2.80 -15.46
N GLU A 30 -11.60 2.01 -14.43
CA GLU A 30 -12.05 2.37 -13.09
C GLU A 30 -10.84 2.37 -12.15
N PHE A 31 -10.49 3.57 -11.68
CA PHE A 31 -9.50 3.80 -10.66
C PHE A 31 -10.18 3.74 -9.31
N ASN A 32 -9.83 2.75 -8.51
CA ASN A 32 -10.23 2.67 -7.12
C ASN A 32 -9.17 3.42 -6.32
N LEU A 33 -9.51 4.63 -5.86
CA LEU A 33 -8.64 5.47 -5.06
C LEU A 33 -8.94 5.26 -3.56
N GLN A 34 -8.06 5.75 -2.69
CA GLN A 34 -8.23 5.62 -1.24
C GLN A 34 -9.55 6.21 -0.70
N SER A 35 -10.00 7.34 -1.26
CA SER A 35 -11.17 8.08 -0.78
C SER A 35 -12.38 7.98 -1.70
N GLU A 36 -12.17 7.63 -2.97
CA GLU A 36 -13.19 7.73 -4.00
C GLU A 36 -12.88 6.80 -5.18
N LYS A 37 -13.79 6.79 -6.16
CA LYS A 37 -13.64 6.06 -7.39
C LYS A 37 -13.67 7.04 -8.55
N LEU A 38 -12.70 6.92 -9.47
CA LEU A 38 -12.67 7.69 -10.70
C LEU A 38 -12.91 6.75 -11.89
N ILE A 39 -13.92 7.08 -12.70
CA ILE A 39 -14.25 6.35 -13.93
C ILE A 39 -13.80 7.20 -15.12
N LEU A 40 -12.98 6.62 -15.99
CA LEU A 40 -12.51 7.28 -17.21
C LEU A 40 -12.90 6.45 -18.43
N PHE A 41 -13.30 7.14 -19.50
CA PHE A 41 -13.54 6.53 -20.79
C PHE A 41 -12.45 6.91 -21.78
N SER A 42 -11.80 5.92 -22.39
CA SER A 42 -10.71 6.12 -23.34
C SER A 42 -10.58 4.95 -24.31
N ALA A 43 -10.40 5.24 -25.60
CA ALA A 43 -10.04 4.22 -26.58
C ALA A 43 -8.71 3.51 -26.26
N LYS A 44 -7.82 4.17 -25.49
CA LYS A 44 -6.53 3.64 -25.06
C LYS A 44 -6.58 2.97 -23.68
N ALA A 45 -7.77 2.71 -23.12
CA ALA A 45 -7.95 2.17 -21.78
C ALA A 45 -7.03 0.95 -21.46
N PRO A 46 -6.88 -0.07 -22.34
CA PRO A 46 -5.99 -1.19 -22.08
C PRO A 46 -4.52 -0.79 -21.89
N HIS A 47 -4.02 0.13 -22.72
CA HIS A 47 -2.65 0.61 -22.66
C HIS A 47 -2.41 1.46 -21.42
N ILE A 48 -3.38 2.30 -21.05
CA ILE A 48 -3.30 3.12 -19.83
C ILE A 48 -3.24 2.22 -18.59
N LYS A 49 -4.06 1.16 -18.52
CA LYS A 49 -3.99 0.20 -17.41
C LYS A 49 -2.60 -0.43 -17.29
N ILE A 50 -2.03 -0.92 -18.40
CA ILE A 50 -0.69 -1.51 -18.42
C ILE A 50 0.35 -0.52 -17.88
N LEU A 51 0.32 0.73 -18.35
CA LEU A 51 1.25 1.75 -17.88
C LEU A 51 1.10 2.04 -16.38
N VAL A 52 -0.13 2.19 -15.90
CA VAL A 52 -0.39 2.47 -14.48
C VAL A 52 0.02 1.29 -13.60
N ASP A 53 -0.35 0.07 -13.97
CA ASP A 53 0.05 -1.14 -13.24
C ASP A 53 1.57 -1.28 -13.18
N TYR A 54 2.26 -1.02 -14.30
CA TYR A 54 3.71 -1.03 -14.36
C TYR A 54 4.32 0.00 -13.41
N PHE A 55 3.88 1.26 -13.45
CA PHE A 55 4.37 2.29 -12.53
C PHE A 55 4.09 1.96 -11.06
N ILE A 56 2.91 1.44 -10.74
CA ILE A 56 2.59 0.99 -9.38
C ILE A 56 3.55 -0.14 -8.96
N SER A 57 3.85 -1.08 -9.85
CA SER A 57 4.78 -2.17 -9.56
C SER A 57 6.21 -1.68 -9.32
N GLU A 58 6.70 -0.75 -10.14
CA GLU A 58 8.05 -0.19 -9.97
C GLU A 58 8.13 0.68 -8.71
N LEU A 59 7.08 1.43 -8.36
CA LEU A 59 7.02 2.16 -7.09
C LEU A 59 7.06 1.24 -5.86
N LYS A 60 6.58 0.00 -6.00
CA LYS A 60 6.56 -1.00 -4.92
C LYS A 60 7.84 -1.83 -4.86
N LYS A 61 8.63 -1.89 -5.94
CA LYS A 61 9.66 -2.91 -6.19
C LYS A 61 10.76 -3.01 -5.13
N ASP A 62 11.04 -1.91 -4.43
CA ASP A 62 12.06 -1.88 -3.37
C ASP A 62 11.49 -1.36 -2.04
N SER A 63 10.15 -1.31 -1.91
CA SER A 63 9.54 -0.89 -0.66
C SER A 63 9.66 -2.00 0.37
N GLU A 64 10.53 -1.78 1.36
CA GLU A 64 10.56 -2.59 2.57
C GLU A 64 9.35 -2.36 3.46
N TYR A 65 8.38 -1.52 3.10
CA TYR A 65 7.25 -1.18 3.96
C TYR A 65 5.90 -1.48 3.29
N VAL A 66 4.98 -2.05 4.06
CA VAL A 66 3.59 -2.31 3.68
C VAL A 66 2.65 -1.80 4.78
N VAL A 67 1.38 -1.61 4.46
CA VAL A 67 0.35 -1.23 5.44
C VAL A 67 -0.66 -2.37 5.54
N ALA A 68 -1.02 -2.77 6.75
CA ALA A 68 -2.01 -3.80 6.97
C ALA A 68 -3.42 -3.32 6.58
N GLU A 69 -4.10 -4.04 5.70
CA GLU A 69 -5.48 -3.70 5.30
C GLU A 69 -6.55 -4.28 6.22
N ARG A 70 -6.19 -5.27 7.05
CA ARG A 70 -7.05 -6.00 7.98
C ARG A 70 -6.35 -6.25 9.31
N ASN A 71 -7.13 -6.61 10.32
CA ASN A 71 -6.60 -7.10 11.59
C ASN A 71 -6.21 -8.56 11.46
N PHE A 72 -5.14 -8.96 12.14
CA PHE A 72 -4.74 -10.35 12.32
C PHE A 72 -4.09 -10.49 13.70
N VAL A 73 -4.75 -11.22 14.61
CA VAL A 73 -4.31 -11.40 16.00
C VAL A 73 -4.21 -12.89 16.27
N THR A 74 -3.09 -13.34 16.82
CA THR A 74 -2.78 -14.75 17.06
C THR A 74 -1.96 -14.92 18.34
N GLU A 75 -2.13 -16.06 19.00
CA GLU A 75 -1.32 -16.45 20.17
C GLU A 75 0.00 -17.14 19.78
N ASP A 76 0.14 -17.53 18.51
CA ASP A 76 1.38 -18.13 17.99
C ASP A 76 2.49 -17.08 17.91
N ARG A 77 3.57 -17.31 18.65
CA ARG A 77 4.74 -16.43 18.73
C ARG A 77 5.55 -16.36 17.43
N ASN A 78 5.37 -17.32 16.52
CA ASN A 78 6.05 -17.35 15.23
C ASN A 78 5.36 -16.49 14.18
N LEU A 79 4.12 -16.06 14.44
CA LEU A 79 3.33 -15.24 13.54
C LEU A 79 3.20 -13.81 14.08
N LEU A 80 3.10 -12.85 13.17
CA LEU A 80 2.82 -11.49 13.58
C LEU A 80 1.38 -11.33 14.01
N SER A 81 1.15 -10.65 15.12
CA SER A 81 -0.11 -9.94 15.33
C SER A 81 -0.03 -8.47 14.90
N PHE A 82 -0.99 -8.01 14.10
CA PHE A 82 -1.11 -6.64 13.59
C PHE A 82 -2.56 -6.18 13.45
N HIS A 83 -2.76 -4.87 13.46
CA HIS A 83 -4.05 -4.24 13.23
C HIS A 83 -4.09 -3.53 11.88
N LYS A 84 -5.30 -3.35 11.35
CA LYS A 84 -5.54 -2.54 10.16
C LYS A 84 -4.92 -1.16 10.36
N GLY A 85 -4.11 -0.73 9.39
CA GLY A 85 -3.38 0.53 9.41
C GLY A 85 -1.97 0.45 9.97
N ASP A 86 -1.56 -0.68 10.57
CA ASP A 86 -0.18 -0.88 11.01
C ASP A 86 0.75 -0.85 9.80
N ILE A 87 1.84 -0.07 9.91
CA ILE A 87 2.94 -0.11 8.95
C ILE A 87 3.83 -1.29 9.32
N ILE A 88 4.08 -2.20 8.39
CA ILE A 88 4.92 -3.37 8.59
C ILE A 88 6.16 -3.22 7.71
N ARG A 89 7.35 -3.26 8.31
CA ARG A 89 8.62 -3.28 7.59
C ARG A 89 9.01 -4.71 7.25
N LEU A 90 8.94 -5.12 6.00
CA LEU A 90 9.51 -6.35 5.48
C LEU A 90 11.03 -6.40 5.66
N GLN A 91 11.54 -7.57 5.96
CA GLN A 91 12.94 -7.89 6.18
C GLN A 91 13.27 -9.17 5.39
N PRO A 92 14.44 -9.23 4.75
CA PRO A 92 14.84 -10.42 4.00
C PRO A 92 15.01 -11.62 4.94
N MET A 93 14.56 -12.77 4.47
CA MET A 93 14.77 -14.08 5.11
C MET A 93 14.64 -15.16 4.05
N ASP A 94 15.55 -16.12 4.11
CA ASP A 94 15.53 -17.28 3.24
C ASP A 94 14.70 -18.41 3.86
N GLY A 95 14.18 -19.31 3.03
CA GLY A 95 13.48 -20.52 3.47
C GLY A 95 12.02 -20.32 3.90
N LEU A 96 11.40 -19.22 3.47
CA LEU A 96 9.96 -18.99 3.62
C LEU A 96 9.17 -19.65 2.49
N ASP A 97 7.99 -20.16 2.83
CA ASP A 97 7.07 -20.72 1.83
C ASP A 97 6.53 -19.61 0.90
N SER A 98 6.08 -20.00 -0.29
CA SER A 98 5.39 -19.08 -1.20
C SER A 98 4.18 -18.48 -0.50
N GLY A 99 4.08 -17.14 -0.49
CA GLY A 99 3.04 -16.42 0.25
C GLY A 99 3.54 -15.78 1.55
N GLN A 100 4.67 -16.25 2.11
CA GLN A 100 5.28 -15.74 3.35
C GLN A 100 6.46 -14.76 3.07
N SER A 101 6.88 -13.99 4.07
CA SER A 101 8.08 -13.12 4.21
C SER A 101 8.49 -13.13 5.70
N TYR A 102 9.42 -12.25 6.04
CA TYR A 102 9.71 -11.80 7.37
C TYR A 102 9.64 -10.24 7.44
N GLY A 103 9.29 -9.59 8.56
CA GLY A 103 9.18 -8.13 8.78
C GLY A 103 8.76 -7.67 10.20
N CYS A 104 8.64 -6.39 10.55
CA CYS A 104 8.18 -5.91 11.88
C CYS A 104 7.04 -4.90 11.82
N VAL A 105 6.09 -4.89 12.76
CA VAL A 105 5.21 -3.72 12.92
C VAL A 105 6.04 -2.53 13.38
N VAL A 106 6.03 -1.48 12.57
CA VAL A 106 6.65 -0.20 12.84
C VAL A 106 5.69 0.61 13.71
N ARG A 107 5.83 0.45 15.02
CA ARG A 107 5.15 1.35 15.96
C ARG A 107 5.87 2.68 15.95
N LYS A 108 5.28 3.69 15.31
CA LYS A 108 5.75 5.08 15.44
C LYS A 108 5.68 5.44 16.93
N LYS A 109 6.81 5.39 17.63
CA LYS A 109 6.92 5.96 18.97
C LYS A 109 6.86 7.48 18.75
N VAL A 110 5.66 8.06 18.80
CA VAL A 110 5.51 9.51 18.91
C VAL A 110 6.00 9.85 20.30
N ILE A 111 7.31 10.03 20.43
CA ILE A 111 7.87 10.73 21.58
C ILE A 111 7.50 12.18 21.29
N PHE A 112 6.44 12.67 21.92
CA PHE A 112 6.31 14.10 22.11
C PHE A 112 7.61 14.49 22.81
N LEU A 113 8.50 15.20 22.10
CA LEU A 113 9.67 15.84 22.70
C LEU A 113 9.15 17.04 23.51
N GLU A 114 8.27 16.80 24.48
CA GLU A 114 8.27 17.65 25.67
C GLU A 114 9.47 17.18 26.48
N GLU A 115 10.54 17.95 26.32
CA GLU A 115 11.68 18.10 27.21
C GLU A 115 12.23 16.79 27.79
N GLN A 116 13.38 16.37 27.26
CA GLN A 116 14.22 15.33 27.85
C GLN A 116 14.29 15.47 29.38
N ARG A 117 13.66 14.53 30.10
CA ARG A 117 14.22 14.02 31.35
C ARG A 117 14.90 12.69 31.06
N LYS A 118 16.21 12.67 31.32
CA LYS A 118 17.17 11.59 31.06
C LYS A 118 16.80 10.27 31.76
N GLY A 119 17.09 9.15 31.07
CA GLY A 119 17.07 7.76 31.56
C GLY A 119 15.83 7.00 31.09
N THR A 120 15.86 5.84 30.44
CA THR A 120 16.86 4.75 30.36
C THR A 120 16.53 3.88 29.12
N ALA A 121 17.45 2.99 28.73
CA ALA A 121 17.41 2.02 27.62
C ALA A 121 16.14 1.13 27.60
N ASP A 122 15.65 0.51 26.52
CA ASP A 122 16.30 -0.41 25.57
C ASP A 122 15.44 -0.58 24.28
N PHE A 123 16.10 -0.83 23.14
CA PHE A 123 15.47 -1.20 21.86
C PHE A 123 15.75 -2.69 21.57
N ALA A 124 14.72 -3.50 21.30
CA ALA A 124 14.86 -4.87 20.78
C ALA A 124 13.86 -5.12 19.63
N GLY A 125 14.36 -5.61 18.49
CA GLY A 125 13.64 -5.76 17.21
C GLY A 125 12.93 -7.12 17.00
N TRP A 126 12.05 -7.19 15.98
CA TRP A 126 11.24 -8.39 15.64
C TRP A 126 11.10 -8.59 14.11
N ARG A 127 10.59 -9.75 13.63
CA ARG A 127 10.55 -10.18 12.20
C ARG A 127 9.29 -11.14 11.90
N ILE A 128 8.63 -11.20 10.69
CA ILE A 128 7.16 -11.54 10.27
C ILE A 128 6.81 -11.84 8.76
N ARG A 129 5.98 -12.86 8.40
CA ARG A 129 4.88 -12.86 7.34
C ARG A 129 4.42 -14.35 7.19
N THR A 130 3.50 -14.77 6.31
CA THR A 130 2.15 -14.32 5.88
C THR A 130 1.45 -15.51 5.21
N ASP A 131 0.16 -15.62 5.52
CA ASP A 131 -1.01 -15.96 4.69
C ASP A 131 -0.99 -17.23 3.82
N GLU A 132 -2.04 -18.06 3.99
CA GLU A 132 -3.10 -18.27 2.99
C GLU A 132 -4.44 -18.60 3.70
N GLY A 133 -5.55 -17.95 3.29
CA GLY A 133 -6.92 -18.20 3.78
C GLY A 133 -7.78 -16.96 3.93
#